data_AF-A0A9D8WJZ3-F1
#
_entry.id   AF-A0A9D8WJZ3-F1
#
_cell.length_a   1.000
_cell.length_b   1.000
_cell.length_c   1.000
_cell.angle_alpha   90.00
_cell.angle_beta   90.00
_cell.angle_gamma   90.00
#
_symmetry.space_group_name_H-M   'P 1'
#
loop_
_entity.id
_entity.type
_entity.pdbx_description
1 polymer ?
#
loop_
_entity_poly.entity_id
_entity_poly.type
_entity_poly.pdbx_seq_one_letter_code
_entity_poly.pdbx_strand_id
1 'polypeptide(L)'
;MPRIVQICASAMIAALLFLAPTVAQESRPNILLVVLDDAGFMDFGAYGSETRTPNIDALARDGVMFSRFYTSPFCGPSRAMLLTGMDNHQVGMGTLVETVSPELRQYPGYSMTWDDGQETIATHLSDAGYQTFVSGKWGIGEVGANLPDRFGFDRSYVMDATGGSNYDQSHYLPGYDRVDWFEDGARISLPDDFYSSRSLVDRLIGYVDEGDPDRPFFAFLSFQALHIPVQAPLSFIEGYNGVFDAGWDVIREQRRQRAIELGLVPPTTQLAPSPQAHRAWEELSPEDQAVAARLMQVNAGMMEAADHHLGRLLAHLDAAGRLDNTLVIVTSDNGAEAAMMELPGALANTIVGGIRRLEGYDTSPENHGLPGSLTAIGPEWASVSSAPFQLYKFYAGEGGLRVPLVIAGPGIAPSGIQRGRVHIADLMPTMLDAAGIPYDASTYYGRSFMPVLTGETEMSYAEDESFAFEVSGNAALYRGNWKITRNAQPRGDSHWRLYDLSVDPGETTDLSANHPELFADMLAEYRSYSQEVGVVEPAPGEYAMKQLTENLIARVAAKYWPYLLAFLLLLAGTGYGIFRGVRFAARRMFG
;
A
#
# COMPACT_ATOMS: atom_id res chain seq x y z
N MET A 1 -72.41 45.68 24.19
CA MET A 1 -71.07 45.82 24.79
C MET A 1 -70.89 44.69 25.80
N PRO A 2 -69.71 44.06 25.93
CA PRO A 2 -68.98 43.20 24.97
C PRO A 2 -68.89 41.74 25.51
N ARG A 3 -68.79 40.67 24.70
CA ARG A 3 -67.61 40.21 23.94
C ARG A 3 -66.32 40.03 24.77
N ILE A 4 -66.27 39.17 25.80
CA ILE A 4 -64.99 38.63 26.33
C ILE A 4 -65.20 37.24 26.98
N VAL A 5 -65.40 36.16 26.19
CA VAL A 5 -65.17 34.78 26.71
C VAL A 5 -64.54 33.86 25.64
N GLN A 6 -64.36 34.31 24.40
CA GLN A 6 -63.96 33.45 23.27
C GLN A 6 -62.49 33.61 22.84
N ILE A 7 -61.58 33.99 23.75
CA ILE A 7 -60.15 34.23 23.42
C ILE A 7 -59.18 33.37 24.25
N CYS A 8 -59.64 32.52 25.17
CA CYS A 8 -58.72 31.70 25.99
C CYS A 8 -58.58 30.24 25.53
N ALA A 9 -59.38 29.75 24.58
CA ALA A 9 -59.24 28.38 24.06
C ALA A 9 -58.34 28.27 22.82
N SER A 10 -58.08 29.39 22.11
CA SER A 10 -57.27 29.40 20.89
C SER A 10 -55.78 29.67 21.14
N ALA A 11 -55.40 30.11 22.34
CA ALA A 11 -54.01 30.41 22.70
C ALA A 11 -53.26 29.20 23.30
N MET A 12 -53.97 28.16 23.75
CA MET A 12 -53.36 26.98 24.37
C MET A 12 -53.20 25.78 23.43
N ILE A 13 -53.77 25.85 22.22
CA ILE A 13 -53.58 24.85 21.15
C ILE A 13 -52.47 25.29 20.17
N ALA A 14 -52.14 26.58 20.12
CA ALA A 14 -51.04 27.10 19.28
C ALA A 14 -49.63 26.92 19.90
N ALA A 15 -49.54 26.55 21.19
CA ALA A 15 -48.26 26.34 21.88
C ALA A 15 -47.79 24.87 21.90
N LEU A 16 -48.55 23.94 21.32
CA LEU A 16 -48.25 22.50 21.28
C LEU A 16 -47.86 21.99 19.88
N LEU A 17 -47.65 22.90 18.91
CA LEU A 17 -47.31 22.55 17.51
C LEU A 17 -45.86 22.88 17.10
N PHE A 18 -44.98 23.24 18.05
CA PHE A 18 -43.56 23.50 17.79
C PHE A 18 -42.60 22.64 18.64
N LEU A 19 -43.02 21.43 18.98
CA LEU A 19 -42.10 20.33 19.29
C LEU A 19 -42.17 19.34 18.13
N ALA A 20 -41.81 19.81 16.94
CA ALA A 20 -41.18 18.90 16.01
C ALA A 20 -39.93 18.39 16.74
N PRO A 21 -39.65 17.07 16.79
CA PRO A 21 -38.30 16.67 17.11
C PRO A 21 -37.42 17.47 16.16
N THR A 22 -36.49 18.27 16.70
CA THR A 22 -35.27 18.53 15.97
C THR A 22 -34.79 17.15 15.58
N VAL A 23 -35.06 16.76 14.34
CA VAL A 23 -34.28 15.74 13.66
C VAL A 23 -32.88 16.26 13.90
N ALA A 24 -32.15 15.59 14.81
CA ALA A 24 -30.75 15.88 15.01
C ALA A 24 -30.21 15.88 13.59
N GLN A 25 -29.75 17.04 13.13
CA GLN A 25 -29.03 17.13 11.88
C GLN A 25 -27.98 16.04 11.98
N GLU A 26 -28.15 14.94 11.24
CA GLU A 26 -27.26 13.79 11.34
C GLU A 26 -25.87 14.36 11.17
N SER A 27 -25.09 14.36 12.25
CA SER A 27 -23.80 14.99 12.28
C SER A 27 -22.95 14.22 11.28
N ARG A 28 -22.54 14.89 10.20
CA ARG A 28 -21.66 14.30 9.19
C ARG A 28 -20.54 13.50 9.89
N PRO A 29 -20.28 12.25 9.48
CA PRO A 29 -19.33 11.41 10.17
C PRO A 29 -17.91 11.98 10.02
N ASN A 30 -17.05 11.76 11.02
CA ASN A 30 -15.62 11.82 10.76
C ASN A 30 -15.22 10.62 9.89
N ILE A 31 -14.13 10.74 9.16
CA ILE A 31 -13.62 9.65 8.32
C ILE A 31 -12.16 9.40 8.71
N LEU A 32 -11.86 8.16 9.10
CA LEU A 32 -10.50 7.68 9.35
C LEU A 32 -10.17 6.60 8.31
N LEU A 33 -9.33 6.96 7.35
CA LEU A 33 -8.79 6.04 6.36
C LEU A 33 -7.40 5.56 6.82
N VAL A 34 -7.24 4.26 6.96
CA VAL A 34 -6.01 3.60 7.39
C VAL A 34 -5.52 2.69 6.27
N VAL A 35 -4.31 2.96 5.78
CA VAL A 35 -3.67 2.16 4.74
C VAL A 35 -2.36 1.61 5.27
N LEU A 36 -2.24 0.27 5.23
CA LEU A 36 -0.99 -0.44 5.43
C LEU A 36 -0.27 -0.56 4.08
N ASP A 37 1.06 -0.58 4.11
CA ASP A 37 1.93 -0.62 2.94
C ASP A 37 2.42 -2.05 2.72
N ASP A 38 2.02 -2.69 1.63
CA ASP A 38 2.37 -4.09 1.31
C ASP A 38 1.79 -5.18 2.25
N ALA A 39 0.67 -4.93 2.94
CA ALA A 39 -0.03 -6.00 3.66
C ALA A 39 -0.74 -6.95 2.68
N GLY A 40 -0.43 -8.24 2.75
CA GLY A 40 -1.09 -9.27 1.95
C GLY A 40 -2.49 -9.61 2.45
N PHE A 41 -3.27 -10.29 1.59
CA PHE A 41 -4.65 -10.69 1.89
C PHE A 41 -4.81 -11.44 3.22
N MET A 42 -3.84 -12.26 3.61
CA MET A 42 -3.90 -13.12 4.78
C MET A 42 -3.07 -12.60 5.96
N ASP A 43 -2.71 -11.32 6.00
CA ASP A 43 -1.85 -10.80 7.08
C ASP A 43 -2.62 -10.31 8.32
N PHE A 44 -3.92 -9.99 8.18
CA PHE A 44 -4.78 -9.65 9.31
C PHE A 44 -5.26 -10.92 10.05
N GLY A 45 -5.37 -10.86 11.38
CA GLY A 45 -5.92 -11.93 12.20
C GLY A 45 -7.34 -12.32 11.77
N ALA A 46 -8.19 -11.32 11.50
CA ALA A 46 -9.54 -11.51 10.96
C ALA A 46 -9.58 -12.21 9.59
N TYR A 47 -8.50 -12.11 8.82
CA TYR A 47 -8.34 -12.80 7.53
C TYR A 47 -7.69 -14.19 7.68
N GLY A 48 -7.30 -14.59 8.89
CA GLY A 48 -6.80 -15.93 9.20
C GLY A 48 -5.30 -16.01 9.49
N SER A 49 -4.63 -14.88 9.68
CA SER A 49 -3.22 -14.81 10.08
C SER A 49 -2.98 -15.26 11.53
N GLU A 50 -1.76 -15.70 11.80
CA GLU A 50 -1.20 -15.89 13.14
C GLU A 50 -0.76 -14.55 13.78
N THR A 51 -0.65 -13.49 12.96
CA THR A 51 -0.32 -12.13 13.41
C THR A 51 -1.43 -11.56 14.27
N ARG A 52 -1.05 -10.98 15.43
CA ARG A 52 -1.99 -10.40 16.38
C ARG A 52 -2.39 -8.98 15.93
N THR A 53 -3.63 -8.83 15.48
CA THR A 53 -4.22 -7.52 15.09
C THR A 53 -5.55 -7.26 15.81
N PRO A 54 -5.57 -7.24 17.16
CA PRO A 54 -6.82 -7.21 17.92
C PRO A 54 -7.72 -5.99 17.64
N ASN A 55 -7.17 -4.84 17.23
CA ASN A 55 -7.97 -3.66 16.92
C ASN A 55 -8.63 -3.77 15.54
N ILE A 56 -7.89 -4.19 14.52
CA ILE A 56 -8.45 -4.50 13.20
C ILE A 56 -9.47 -5.65 13.30
N ASP A 57 -9.20 -6.67 14.12
CA ASP A 57 -10.11 -7.79 14.34
C ASP A 57 -11.41 -7.33 15.03
N ALA A 58 -11.35 -6.35 15.92
CA ALA A 58 -12.54 -5.75 16.52
C ALA A 58 -13.36 -5.00 15.47
N LEU A 59 -12.72 -4.15 14.66
CA LEU A 59 -13.37 -3.44 13.55
C LEU A 59 -14.03 -4.41 12.56
N ALA A 60 -13.36 -5.53 12.25
CA ALA A 60 -13.88 -6.56 11.36
C ALA A 60 -15.12 -7.29 11.91
N ARG A 61 -15.21 -7.47 13.23
CA ARG A 61 -16.40 -8.04 13.89
C ARG A 61 -17.56 -7.07 13.94
N ASP A 62 -17.27 -5.79 14.17
CA ASP A 62 -18.28 -4.76 14.38
C ASP A 62 -18.74 -4.12 13.06
N GLY A 63 -18.04 -4.37 11.96
CA GLY A 63 -18.33 -3.84 10.64
C GLY A 63 -18.44 -4.92 9.57
N VAL A 64 -17.74 -4.67 8.46
CA VAL A 64 -17.77 -5.51 7.27
C VAL A 64 -16.36 -5.75 6.74
N MET A 65 -16.11 -6.98 6.28
CA MET A 65 -14.89 -7.38 5.58
C MET A 65 -15.20 -7.65 4.11
N PHE A 66 -14.25 -7.38 3.21
CA PHE A 66 -14.39 -7.74 1.80
C PHE A 66 -13.43 -8.86 1.41
N SER A 67 -13.95 -9.88 0.72
CA SER A 67 -13.14 -10.95 0.16
C SER A 67 -12.68 -10.70 -1.28
N ARG A 68 -13.22 -9.64 -1.92
CA ARG A 68 -12.96 -9.25 -3.33
C ARG A 68 -12.77 -7.74 -3.46
N PHE A 69 -11.92 -7.17 -2.61
CA PHE A 69 -11.42 -5.81 -2.74
C PHE A 69 -10.08 -5.82 -3.50
N TYR A 70 -9.95 -4.92 -4.48
CA TYR A 70 -8.84 -4.91 -5.43
C TYR A 70 -8.14 -3.56 -5.51
N THR A 71 -6.82 -3.62 -5.54
CA THR A 71 -5.91 -2.48 -5.72
C THR A 71 -5.06 -2.70 -6.97
N SER A 72 -4.23 -1.71 -7.33
CA SER A 72 -3.15 -1.98 -8.27
C SER A 72 -2.05 -2.82 -7.61
N PRO A 73 -1.11 -3.39 -8.38
CA PRO A 73 0.00 -4.14 -7.82
C PRO A 73 1.15 -3.26 -7.30
N PHE A 74 1.00 -1.93 -7.30
CA PHE A 74 2.04 -0.95 -6.93
C PHE A 74 1.47 0.14 -6.01
N CYS A 75 2.27 0.58 -5.04
CA CYS A 75 1.83 1.50 -3.99
C CYS A 75 1.38 2.88 -4.52
N GLY A 76 2.23 3.57 -5.28
CA GLY A 76 1.95 4.89 -5.84
C GLY A 76 0.66 4.93 -6.69
N PRO A 77 0.50 4.06 -7.71
CA PRO A 77 -0.72 3.97 -8.51
C PRO A 77 -1.97 3.68 -7.67
N SER A 78 -1.90 2.75 -6.70
CA SER A 78 -3.02 2.48 -5.79
C SER A 78 -3.43 3.69 -4.96
N ARG A 79 -2.46 4.39 -4.36
CA ARG A 79 -2.69 5.59 -3.56
C ARG A 79 -3.25 6.75 -4.40
N ALA A 80 -2.82 6.85 -5.65
CA ALA A 80 -3.35 7.84 -6.59
C ALA A 80 -4.84 7.57 -6.87
N MET A 81 -5.20 6.34 -7.25
CA MET A 81 -6.60 5.97 -7.49
C MET A 81 -7.47 6.12 -6.23
N LEU A 82 -6.94 5.75 -5.07
CA LEU A 82 -7.60 5.92 -3.77
C LEU A 82 -7.97 7.38 -3.48
N LEU A 83 -7.04 8.31 -3.74
CA LEU A 83 -7.23 9.72 -3.40
C LEU A 83 -8.05 10.47 -4.45
N THR A 84 -8.00 10.07 -5.71
CA THR A 84 -8.67 10.80 -6.80
C THR A 84 -9.97 10.15 -7.27
N GLY A 85 -10.18 8.86 -7.00
CA GLY A 85 -11.27 8.08 -7.60
C GLY A 85 -11.13 7.84 -9.10
N MET A 86 -10.00 8.24 -9.71
CA MET A 86 -9.70 8.09 -11.14
C MET A 86 -8.80 6.87 -11.39
N ASP A 87 -8.62 6.51 -12.67
CA ASP A 87 -7.60 5.53 -13.06
C ASP A 87 -6.19 6.11 -12.88
N ASN A 88 -5.21 5.28 -12.51
CA ASN A 88 -3.86 5.75 -12.24
C ASN A 88 -3.18 6.39 -13.46
N HIS A 89 -3.49 5.99 -14.69
CA HIS A 89 -2.94 6.62 -15.89
C HIS A 89 -3.54 8.00 -16.15
N GLN A 90 -4.79 8.24 -15.78
CA GLN A 90 -5.42 9.55 -15.99
C GLN A 90 -4.79 10.64 -15.13
N VAL A 91 -4.15 10.25 -14.02
CA VAL A 91 -3.50 11.15 -13.06
C VAL A 91 -1.98 11.02 -13.06
N GLY A 92 -1.39 10.54 -14.16
CA GLY A 92 0.06 10.54 -14.34
C GLY A 92 0.84 9.49 -13.55
N MET A 93 0.17 8.45 -13.04
CA MET A 93 0.72 7.40 -12.17
C MET A 93 0.65 6.01 -12.81
N GLY A 94 1.00 5.88 -14.10
CA GLY A 94 1.08 4.59 -14.82
C GLY A 94 2.18 3.64 -14.33
N THR A 95 3.08 4.11 -13.48
CA THR A 95 4.21 3.36 -12.88
C THR A 95 4.73 4.09 -11.64
N LEU A 96 5.90 3.72 -11.10
CA LEU A 96 6.60 4.45 -10.04
C LEU A 96 7.72 5.33 -10.59
N VAL A 97 8.10 6.36 -9.84
CA VAL A 97 9.25 7.23 -10.17
C VAL A 97 10.55 6.43 -10.34
N GLU A 98 10.72 5.36 -9.57
CA GLU A 98 11.90 4.52 -9.62
C GLU A 98 11.90 3.57 -10.82
N THR A 99 10.74 3.32 -11.42
CA THR A 99 10.55 2.38 -12.54
C THR A 99 10.18 3.06 -13.85
N VAL A 100 9.95 4.38 -13.87
CA VAL A 100 9.68 5.12 -15.10
C VAL A 100 10.96 5.34 -15.91
N SER A 101 10.90 5.13 -17.22
CA SER A 101 11.98 5.47 -18.14
C SER A 101 11.87 6.93 -18.61
N PRO A 102 12.97 7.55 -19.07
CA PRO A 102 12.92 8.87 -19.70
C PRO A 102 11.93 8.95 -20.87
N GLU A 103 11.81 7.87 -21.65
CA GLU A 103 10.89 7.76 -22.77
C GLU A 103 9.44 7.68 -22.31
N LEU A 104 9.13 6.99 -21.22
CA LEU A 104 7.76 6.94 -20.70
C LEU A 104 7.31 8.30 -20.16
N ARG A 105 8.19 9.08 -19.53
CA ARG A 105 7.86 10.41 -18.97
C ARG A 105 7.27 11.41 -19.97
N GLN A 106 7.42 11.17 -21.28
CA GLN A 106 6.84 12.05 -22.31
C GLN A 106 5.33 11.85 -22.50
N TYR A 107 4.75 10.78 -21.94
CA TYR A 107 3.33 10.47 -22.03
C TYR A 107 2.59 11.01 -20.79
N PRO A 108 1.38 11.60 -20.95
CA PRO A 108 0.63 12.18 -19.83
C PRO A 108 0.45 11.24 -18.65
N GLY A 109 0.13 9.96 -18.91
CA GLY A 109 -0.09 8.97 -17.86
C GLY A 109 1.16 8.51 -17.11
N TYR A 110 2.34 8.99 -17.47
CA TYR A 110 3.61 8.62 -16.84
C TYR A 110 4.43 9.86 -16.44
N SER A 111 3.78 11.02 -16.27
CA SER A 111 4.42 12.27 -15.88
C SER A 111 5.05 12.22 -14.49
N MET A 112 4.53 11.36 -13.60
CA MET A 112 4.87 11.29 -12.17
C MET A 112 4.60 12.59 -11.41
N THR A 113 3.75 13.47 -11.95
CA THR A 113 3.38 14.75 -11.32
C THR A 113 1.91 15.03 -11.59
N TRP A 114 1.20 15.52 -10.58
CA TRP A 114 -0.15 16.01 -10.71
C TRP A 114 -0.18 17.44 -11.22
N ASP A 115 -1.21 17.74 -11.99
CA ASP A 115 -1.53 19.12 -12.37
C ASP A 115 -2.01 19.90 -11.13
N ASP A 116 -1.80 21.22 -11.12
CA ASP A 116 -2.19 22.09 -9.99
C ASP A 116 -3.70 22.06 -9.69
N GLY A 117 -4.53 21.63 -10.65
CA GLY A 117 -5.98 21.50 -10.51
C GLY A 117 -6.46 20.09 -10.15
N GLN A 118 -5.57 19.15 -9.86
CA GLN A 118 -5.97 17.78 -9.50
C GLN A 118 -6.79 17.80 -8.20
N GLU A 119 -8.05 17.38 -8.28
CA GLU A 119 -8.90 17.22 -7.11
C GLU A 119 -8.66 15.86 -6.46
N THR A 120 -8.64 15.84 -5.13
CA THR A 120 -8.60 14.62 -4.32
C THR A 120 -9.79 14.59 -3.37
N ILE A 121 -10.01 13.45 -2.71
CA ILE A 121 -10.96 13.31 -1.61
C ILE A 121 -10.78 14.40 -0.55
N ALA A 122 -9.53 14.79 -0.25
CA ALA A 122 -9.26 15.84 0.72
C ALA A 122 -9.69 17.22 0.19
N THR A 123 -9.48 17.51 -1.10
CA THR A 123 -10.00 18.74 -1.73
C THR A 123 -11.53 18.84 -1.57
N HIS A 124 -12.26 17.80 -1.94
CA HIS A 124 -13.72 17.78 -1.85
C HIS A 124 -14.23 17.90 -0.40
N LEU A 125 -13.60 17.19 0.55
CA LEU A 125 -13.99 17.23 1.95
C LEU A 125 -13.69 18.59 2.58
N SER A 126 -12.52 19.16 2.30
CA SER A 126 -12.12 20.50 2.73
C SER A 126 -13.12 21.56 2.24
N ASP A 127 -13.47 21.54 0.94
CA ASP A 127 -14.46 22.46 0.36
C ASP A 127 -15.85 22.31 1.01
N ALA A 128 -16.18 21.12 1.49
CA ALA A 128 -17.41 20.83 2.23
C ALA A 128 -17.35 21.17 3.73
N GLY A 129 -16.22 21.71 4.23
CA GLY A 129 -16.04 22.18 5.60
C GLY A 129 -15.38 21.19 6.56
N TYR A 130 -14.92 20.03 6.08
CA TYR A 130 -14.11 19.12 6.90
C TYR A 130 -12.76 19.74 7.23
N GLN A 131 -12.13 19.21 8.27
CA GLN A 131 -10.70 19.39 8.52
C GLN A 131 -9.96 18.17 7.96
N THR A 132 -8.86 18.37 7.24
CA THR A 132 -8.21 17.30 6.49
C THR A 132 -6.78 17.07 6.96
N PHE A 133 -6.48 15.86 7.40
CA PHE A 133 -5.20 15.50 8.02
C PHE A 133 -4.62 14.28 7.34
N VAL A 134 -3.30 14.28 7.13
CA VAL A 134 -2.57 13.06 6.73
C VAL A 134 -1.32 12.89 7.56
N SER A 135 -1.06 11.67 8.00
CA SER A 135 0.23 11.30 8.57
C SER A 135 0.67 9.96 8.02
N GLY A 136 1.85 9.90 7.39
CA GLY A 136 2.32 8.63 6.85
C GLY A 136 3.21 8.65 5.64
N LYS A 137 3.28 7.51 4.96
CA LYS A 137 3.83 7.41 3.61
C LYS A 137 2.95 8.20 2.64
N TRP A 138 3.59 9.04 1.83
CA TRP A 138 2.96 9.69 0.69
C TRP A 138 3.42 9.01 -0.59
N GLY A 139 4.60 9.35 -1.10
CA GLY A 139 5.28 8.56 -2.15
C GLY A 139 4.52 8.49 -3.47
N ILE A 140 3.76 9.55 -3.79
CA ILE A 140 2.97 9.66 -5.02
C ILE A 140 3.72 10.58 -5.98
N GLY A 141 4.39 10.00 -6.98
CA GLY A 141 5.12 10.78 -7.98
C GLY A 141 6.43 11.36 -7.46
N GLU A 142 6.97 12.36 -8.17
CA GLU A 142 8.27 12.96 -7.89
C GLU A 142 8.32 13.63 -6.51
N VAL A 143 9.44 13.46 -5.81
CA VAL A 143 9.61 13.99 -4.45
C VAL A 143 9.42 15.51 -4.43
N GLY A 144 8.51 15.98 -3.58
CA GLY A 144 8.13 17.37 -3.44
C GLY A 144 7.14 17.88 -4.49
N ALA A 145 6.83 17.08 -5.53
CA ALA A 145 5.98 17.52 -6.63
C ALA A 145 4.49 17.36 -6.33
N ASN A 146 4.08 16.41 -5.51
CA ASN A 146 2.66 16.14 -5.25
C ASN A 146 2.30 16.28 -3.75
N LEU A 147 2.99 17.13 -2.99
CA LEU A 147 2.84 17.19 -1.53
C LEU A 147 1.41 17.49 -1.06
N PRO A 148 0.94 16.89 0.06
CA PRO A 148 -0.46 16.94 0.48
C PRO A 148 -1.07 18.34 0.66
N ASP A 149 -0.28 19.31 1.11
CA ASP A 149 -0.70 20.69 1.37
C ASP A 149 -1.23 21.40 0.10
N ARG A 150 -0.84 20.92 -1.08
CA ARG A 150 -1.34 21.41 -2.37
C ARG A 150 -2.65 20.76 -2.81
N PHE A 151 -3.02 19.62 -2.22
CA PHE A 151 -4.10 18.76 -2.68
C PHE A 151 -5.17 18.52 -1.60
N GLY A 152 -5.43 19.56 -0.80
CA GLY A 152 -6.60 19.64 0.07
C GLY A 152 -6.38 19.15 1.51
N PHE A 153 -5.14 18.85 1.93
CA PHE A 153 -4.84 18.54 3.33
C PHE A 153 -4.44 19.80 4.11
N ASP A 154 -5.21 20.14 5.16
CA ASP A 154 -4.93 21.26 6.07
C ASP A 154 -3.65 21.05 6.87
N ARG A 155 -3.42 19.81 7.32
CA ARG A 155 -2.21 19.39 8.04
C ARG A 155 -1.65 18.09 7.50
N SER A 156 -0.33 18.01 7.39
CA SER A 156 0.35 16.85 6.83
C SER A 156 1.68 16.58 7.53
N TYR A 157 1.96 15.30 7.81
CA TYR A 157 3.27 14.81 8.27
C TYR A 157 3.64 13.58 7.46
N VAL A 158 4.43 13.75 6.40
CA VAL A 158 4.59 12.71 5.39
C VAL A 158 6.02 12.37 5.04
N MET A 159 6.26 11.06 4.84
CA MET A 159 7.42 10.52 4.16
C MET A 159 7.15 10.52 2.64
N ASP A 160 7.84 11.37 1.90
CA ASP A 160 7.64 11.48 0.46
C ASP A 160 8.66 10.64 -0.32
N ALA A 161 8.49 9.32 -0.21
CA ALA A 161 9.31 8.31 -0.88
C ALA A 161 8.52 6.99 -1.00
N THR A 162 9.01 6.08 -1.86
CA THR A 162 8.41 4.74 -1.97
C THR A 162 8.62 3.83 -0.77
N GLY A 163 9.52 4.19 0.15
CA GLY A 163 9.81 3.43 1.36
C GLY A 163 10.99 4.02 2.11
N GLY A 164 11.18 3.62 3.37
CA GLY A 164 12.21 4.17 4.24
C GLY A 164 12.34 3.41 5.55
N SER A 165 13.41 3.70 6.28
CA SER A 165 13.64 3.16 7.62
C SER A 165 12.49 3.52 8.57
N ASN A 166 12.11 2.58 9.42
CA ASN A 166 11.09 2.81 10.44
C ASN A 166 11.61 3.58 11.65
N TYR A 167 12.93 3.83 11.73
CA TYR A 167 13.57 4.46 12.89
C TYR A 167 14.24 5.81 12.59
N ASP A 168 14.51 6.11 11.32
CA ASP A 168 15.24 7.32 10.93
C ASP A 168 15.03 7.63 9.44
N GLN A 169 15.79 8.60 8.91
CA GLN A 169 15.71 9.00 7.50
C GLN A 169 16.59 8.15 6.57
N SER A 170 16.99 6.92 6.95
CA SER A 170 17.79 6.04 6.10
C SER A 170 16.97 5.47 4.93
N HIS A 171 17.64 5.26 3.79
CA HIS A 171 17.03 4.91 2.51
C HIS A 171 17.18 3.43 2.14
N TYR A 172 16.10 2.72 1.82
CA TYR A 172 16.20 1.30 1.49
C TYR A 172 16.81 1.00 0.11
N LEU A 173 16.72 1.95 -0.83
CA LEU A 173 17.28 1.85 -2.17
C LEU A 173 18.71 2.41 -2.21
N PRO A 174 19.67 1.73 -2.86
CA PRO A 174 21.06 2.17 -2.87
C PRO A 174 21.24 3.48 -3.66
N GLY A 175 22.24 4.27 -3.27
CA GLY A 175 22.61 5.50 -3.98
C GLY A 175 21.75 6.73 -3.67
N TYR A 176 20.74 6.61 -2.81
CA TYR A 176 20.09 7.78 -2.19
C TYR A 176 20.93 8.28 -1.01
N ASP A 177 20.68 9.50 -0.52
CA ASP A 177 21.39 10.04 0.65
C ASP A 177 20.56 9.93 1.92
N ARG A 178 19.26 10.17 1.81
CA ARG A 178 18.26 10.03 2.88
C ARG A 178 16.86 10.00 2.27
N VAL A 179 15.89 9.61 3.07
CA VAL A 179 14.47 9.73 2.79
C VAL A 179 13.95 11.09 3.26
N ASP A 180 13.16 11.73 2.40
CA ASP A 180 12.62 13.06 2.67
C ASP A 180 11.28 13.01 3.39
N TRP A 181 11.19 13.87 4.40
CA TRP A 181 10.01 14.06 5.22
C TRP A 181 9.59 15.52 5.16
N PHE A 182 8.28 15.73 5.12
CA PHE A 182 7.66 17.04 5.04
C PHE A 182 6.58 17.17 6.11
N GLU A 183 6.50 18.35 6.71
CA GLU A 183 5.36 18.77 7.53
C GLU A 183 4.82 20.07 6.93
N ASP A 184 3.56 20.06 6.52
CA ASP A 184 2.87 21.20 5.90
C ASP A 184 3.67 21.83 4.74
N GLY A 185 4.17 20.98 3.83
CA GLY A 185 4.97 21.37 2.66
C GLY A 185 6.44 21.70 2.97
N ALA A 186 6.83 21.84 4.23
CA ALA A 186 8.20 22.16 4.63
C ALA A 186 9.00 20.89 4.96
N ARG A 187 10.23 20.78 4.44
CA ARG A 187 11.11 19.64 4.75
C ARG A 187 11.53 19.66 6.23
N ILE A 188 11.44 18.52 6.89
CA ILE A 188 11.73 18.35 8.32
C ILE A 188 12.80 17.29 8.60
N SER A 189 13.21 17.20 9.86
CA SER A 189 14.02 16.10 10.41
C SER A 189 13.19 15.34 11.44
N LEU A 190 13.52 14.06 11.63
CA LEU A 190 12.84 13.20 12.59
C LEU A 190 13.43 13.35 14.00
N PRO A 191 12.64 13.12 15.06
CA PRO A 191 13.17 13.06 16.42
C PRO A 191 14.10 11.85 16.61
N ASP A 192 15.03 11.94 17.57
CA ASP A 192 16.03 10.89 17.83
C ASP A 192 15.42 9.54 18.22
N ASP A 193 14.24 9.54 18.82
CA ASP A 193 13.55 8.33 19.29
C ASP A 193 12.45 7.86 18.32
N PHE A 194 12.47 8.31 17.07
CA PHE A 194 11.43 8.02 16.07
C PHE A 194 11.21 6.50 15.89
N TYR A 195 9.94 6.11 15.90
CA TYR A 195 9.48 4.85 15.32
C TYR A 195 8.21 5.13 14.50
N SER A 196 8.20 4.75 13.22
CA SER A 196 7.18 5.13 12.24
C SER A 196 5.75 4.99 12.77
N SER A 197 5.28 3.77 13.06
CA SER A 197 3.90 3.51 13.46
C SER A 197 3.47 4.30 14.70
N ARG A 198 4.39 4.52 15.65
CA ARG A 198 4.12 5.33 16.86
C ARG A 198 4.02 6.81 16.52
N SER A 199 5.06 7.34 15.86
CA SER A 199 5.19 8.77 15.58
C SER A 199 4.11 9.27 14.62
N LEU A 200 3.72 8.47 13.62
CA LEU A 200 2.64 8.80 12.69
C LEU A 200 1.31 8.96 13.42
N VAL A 201 0.99 8.02 14.32
CA VAL A 201 -0.22 8.11 15.15
C VAL A 201 -0.15 9.28 16.13
N ASP A 202 1.00 9.52 16.77
CA ASP A 202 1.16 10.65 17.69
C ASP A 202 0.90 11.99 16.98
N ARG A 203 1.39 12.13 15.74
CA ARG A 203 1.17 13.35 14.93
C ARG A 203 -0.29 13.51 14.54
N LEU A 204 -0.93 12.43 14.08
CA LEU A 204 -2.33 12.47 13.68
C LEU A 204 -3.27 12.77 14.85
N ILE A 205 -3.00 12.21 16.05
CA ILE A 205 -3.70 12.58 17.29
C ILE A 205 -3.52 14.08 17.56
N GLY A 206 -2.29 14.60 17.46
CA GLY A 206 -2.02 16.02 17.64
C GLY A 206 -2.83 16.91 16.70
N TYR A 207 -2.93 16.55 15.40
CA TYR A 207 -3.74 17.31 14.44
C TYR A 207 -5.23 17.28 14.76
N VAL A 208 -5.75 16.13 15.20
CA VAL A 208 -7.16 16.02 15.64
C VAL A 208 -7.43 16.88 16.87
N ASP A 209 -6.50 16.94 17.83
CA ASP A 209 -6.62 17.72 19.07
C ASP A 209 -6.47 19.23 18.86
N GLU A 210 -5.62 19.63 17.91
CA GLU A 210 -5.44 21.04 17.51
C GLU A 210 -6.62 21.55 16.66
N GLY A 211 -7.37 20.64 16.04
CA GLY A 211 -8.52 20.95 15.21
C GLY A 211 -9.74 21.44 15.98
N ASP A 212 -10.69 22.01 15.26
CA ASP A 212 -12.00 22.42 15.78
C ASP A 212 -12.84 21.18 16.15
N PRO A 213 -13.23 20.99 17.42
CA PRO A 213 -14.01 19.83 17.84
C PRO A 213 -15.44 19.81 17.27
N ASP A 214 -15.97 20.95 16.83
CA ASP A 214 -17.32 21.08 16.28
C ASP A 214 -17.38 20.79 14.77
N ARG A 215 -16.22 20.63 14.12
CA ARG A 215 -16.10 20.29 12.68
C ARG A 215 -15.72 18.82 12.48
N PRO A 216 -16.31 18.12 11.49
CA PRO A 216 -15.89 16.78 11.16
C PRO A 216 -14.48 16.79 10.57
N PHE A 217 -13.75 15.68 10.69
CA PHE A 217 -12.43 15.51 10.07
C PHE A 217 -12.39 14.37 9.07
N PHE A 218 -11.46 14.48 8.13
CA PHE A 218 -10.91 13.39 7.35
C PHE A 218 -9.46 13.19 7.76
N ALA A 219 -9.15 12.02 8.30
CA ALA A 219 -7.82 11.66 8.75
C ALA A 219 -7.33 10.47 7.90
N PHE A 220 -6.24 10.68 7.18
CA PHE A 220 -5.56 9.64 6.41
C PHE A 220 -4.30 9.17 7.14
N LEU A 221 -4.39 8.01 7.78
CA LEU A 221 -3.27 7.33 8.42
C LEU A 221 -2.65 6.35 7.43
N SER A 222 -1.52 6.75 6.86
CA SER A 222 -0.84 6.00 5.81
C SER A 222 0.42 5.34 6.38
N PHE A 223 0.29 4.16 6.98
CA PHE A 223 1.44 3.50 7.59
C PHE A 223 2.55 3.19 6.58
N GLN A 224 3.79 3.15 7.07
CA GLN A 224 4.92 2.51 6.38
C GLN A 224 4.96 1.00 6.62
N ALA A 225 4.34 0.55 7.71
CA ALA A 225 4.14 -0.85 8.02
C ALA A 225 3.30 -1.50 6.90
N LEU A 226 3.75 -2.55 6.19
CA LEU A 226 4.86 -3.48 6.43
C LEU A 226 6.02 -3.41 5.42
N HIS A 227 6.17 -2.30 4.71
CA HIS A 227 7.16 -2.14 3.65
C HIS A 227 8.59 -2.31 4.14
N ILE A 228 9.47 -2.69 3.22
CA ILE A 228 10.90 -2.84 3.49
C ILE A 228 11.56 -1.49 3.82
N PRO A 229 12.58 -1.47 4.70
CA PRO A 229 13.09 -2.58 5.49
C PRO A 229 12.10 -3.05 6.56
N VAL A 230 11.90 -4.36 6.68
CA VAL A 230 11.06 -4.90 7.76
C VAL A 230 11.76 -4.70 9.09
N GLN A 231 11.15 -3.90 9.96
CA GLN A 231 11.75 -3.41 11.19
C GLN A 231 10.67 -3.18 12.25
N ALA A 232 10.90 -3.67 13.46
CA ALA A 232 9.95 -3.52 14.57
C ALA A 232 10.67 -3.44 15.92
N PRO A 233 10.08 -2.79 16.94
CA PRO A 233 10.64 -2.80 18.27
C PRO A 233 10.67 -4.23 18.81
N LEU A 234 11.75 -4.60 19.52
CA LEU A 234 11.98 -5.97 19.97
C LEU A 234 10.79 -6.55 20.74
N SER A 235 10.10 -5.73 21.54
CA SER A 235 8.92 -6.12 22.32
C SER A 235 7.75 -6.64 21.48
N PHE A 236 7.63 -6.21 20.22
CA PHE A 236 6.61 -6.72 19.30
C PHE A 236 7.07 -7.97 18.55
N ILE A 237 8.39 -8.24 18.50
CA ILE A 237 8.94 -9.39 17.77
C ILE A 237 8.98 -10.63 18.65
N GLU A 238 9.35 -10.50 19.92
CA GLU A 238 9.59 -11.63 20.84
C GLU A 238 8.37 -12.54 21.03
N GLY A 239 7.15 -11.99 20.91
CA GLY A 239 5.90 -12.75 20.98
C GLY A 239 5.65 -13.70 19.79
N TYR A 240 6.54 -13.73 18.79
CA TYR A 240 6.44 -14.60 17.62
C TYR A 240 7.52 -15.70 17.58
N ASN A 241 8.34 -15.83 18.63
CA ASN A 241 9.33 -16.90 18.71
C ASN A 241 8.66 -18.28 18.54
N GLY A 242 9.13 -19.07 17.57
CA GLY A 242 8.60 -20.39 17.28
C GLY A 242 7.35 -20.43 16.38
N VAL A 243 6.70 -19.29 16.10
CA VAL A 243 5.45 -19.26 15.32
C VAL A 243 5.68 -19.66 13.85
N PHE A 244 6.82 -19.26 13.30
CA PHE A 244 7.13 -19.43 11.86
C PHE A 244 8.13 -20.56 11.57
N ASP A 245 8.50 -21.36 12.57
CA ASP A 245 9.53 -22.40 12.46
C ASP A 245 9.08 -23.59 11.59
N ALA A 246 7.77 -23.74 11.38
CA ALA A 246 7.20 -24.74 10.48
C ALA A 246 7.51 -24.46 8.99
N GLY A 247 7.87 -23.21 8.66
CA GLY A 247 8.22 -22.80 7.31
C GLY A 247 7.05 -22.41 6.42
N TRP A 248 7.37 -21.68 5.36
CA TRP A 248 6.38 -21.10 4.45
C TRP A 248 5.54 -22.16 3.72
N ASP A 249 6.08 -23.34 3.40
CA ASP A 249 5.32 -24.37 2.67
C ASP A 249 4.12 -24.88 3.50
N VAL A 250 4.36 -25.12 4.79
CA VAL A 250 3.32 -25.58 5.74
C VAL A 250 2.34 -24.45 6.04
N ILE A 251 2.84 -23.26 6.35
CA ILE A 251 1.99 -22.13 6.76
C ILE A 251 1.14 -21.64 5.58
N ARG A 252 1.66 -21.65 4.34
CA ARG A 252 0.87 -21.29 3.15
C ARG A 252 -0.34 -22.19 2.95
N GLU A 253 -0.18 -23.50 3.18
CA GLU A 253 -1.30 -24.45 3.11
C GLU A 253 -2.28 -24.27 4.27
N GLN A 254 -1.79 -24.01 5.48
CA GLN A 254 -2.64 -23.67 6.63
C GLN A 254 -3.47 -22.41 6.36
N ARG A 255 -2.86 -21.35 5.79
CA ARG A 255 -3.57 -20.12 5.40
C ARG A 255 -4.61 -20.37 4.31
N ARG A 256 -4.34 -21.23 3.33
CA ARG A 256 -5.39 -21.64 2.36
C ARG A 256 -6.58 -22.29 3.06
N GLN A 257 -6.32 -23.27 3.93
CA GLN A 257 -7.39 -23.95 4.67
C GLN A 257 -8.17 -22.95 5.52
N ARG A 258 -7.48 -22.02 6.17
CA ARG A 258 -8.11 -20.97 6.97
C ARG A 258 -8.97 -20.01 6.15
N ALA A 259 -8.51 -19.62 4.97
CA ALA A 259 -9.28 -18.79 4.04
C ALA A 259 -10.59 -19.48 3.61
N ILE A 260 -10.56 -20.80 3.42
CA ILE A 260 -11.76 -21.60 3.12
C ILE A 260 -12.69 -21.67 4.34
N GLU A 261 -12.16 -21.96 5.53
CA GLU A 261 -12.94 -22.04 6.78
C GLU A 261 -13.66 -20.73 7.12
N LEU A 262 -12.99 -19.60 6.88
CA LEU A 262 -13.55 -18.27 7.09
C LEU A 262 -14.54 -17.88 5.98
N GLY A 263 -14.57 -18.60 4.85
CA GLY A 263 -15.43 -18.27 3.72
C GLY A 263 -14.96 -17.07 2.90
N LEU A 264 -13.66 -16.76 2.96
CA LEU A 264 -12.97 -15.73 2.16
C LEU A 264 -12.75 -16.20 0.72
N VAL A 265 -12.62 -17.51 0.51
CA VAL A 265 -12.46 -18.14 -0.80
C VAL A 265 -13.34 -19.40 -0.89
N PRO A 266 -13.76 -19.84 -2.10
CA PRO A 266 -14.55 -21.06 -2.28
C PRO A 266 -13.81 -22.33 -1.83
N PRO A 267 -14.51 -23.39 -1.41
CA PRO A 267 -13.90 -24.65 -0.97
C PRO A 267 -13.04 -25.36 -2.02
N THR A 268 -13.24 -25.05 -3.31
CA THR A 268 -12.48 -25.60 -4.44
C THR A 268 -11.11 -24.94 -4.62
N THR A 269 -10.79 -23.90 -3.85
CA THR A 269 -9.56 -23.12 -4.00
C THR A 269 -8.33 -23.99 -3.83
N GLN A 270 -7.45 -23.93 -4.83
CA GLN A 270 -6.13 -24.55 -4.82
C GLN A 270 -5.06 -23.48 -4.56
N LEU A 271 -3.91 -23.89 -4.00
CA LEU A 271 -2.76 -23.00 -3.92
C LEU A 271 -2.23 -22.73 -5.33
N ALA A 272 -1.98 -21.46 -5.65
CA ALA A 272 -1.20 -21.13 -6.83
C ALA A 272 0.18 -21.80 -6.78
N PRO A 273 0.69 -22.35 -7.90
CA PRO A 273 2.00 -22.97 -7.92
C PRO A 273 3.08 -21.95 -7.52
N SER A 274 4.00 -22.36 -6.65
CA SER A 274 5.16 -21.53 -6.31
C SER A 274 6.02 -21.31 -7.56
N PRO A 275 6.42 -20.07 -7.88
CA PRO A 275 7.35 -19.81 -8.98
C PRO A 275 8.63 -20.64 -8.83
N GLN A 276 9.18 -21.16 -9.94
CA GLN A 276 10.35 -22.06 -9.94
C GLN A 276 11.59 -21.48 -9.24
N ALA A 277 11.70 -20.15 -9.16
CA ALA A 277 12.79 -19.47 -8.49
C ALA A 277 12.68 -19.44 -6.95
N HIS A 278 11.61 -19.99 -6.36
CA HIS A 278 11.41 -20.03 -4.91
C HIS A 278 12.21 -21.17 -4.31
N ARG A 279 12.80 -20.91 -3.13
CA ARG A 279 13.50 -21.93 -2.35
C ARG A 279 12.48 -22.83 -1.64
N ALA A 280 12.78 -24.11 -1.54
CA ALA A 280 12.02 -25.01 -0.67
C ALA A 280 12.50 -24.86 0.78
N TRP A 281 11.58 -24.82 1.74
CA TRP A 281 11.95 -24.63 3.15
C TRP A 281 12.89 -25.74 3.65
N GLU A 282 12.62 -26.98 3.27
CA GLU A 282 13.37 -28.17 3.68
C GLU A 282 14.80 -28.23 3.08
N GLU A 283 15.08 -27.46 2.04
CA GLU A 283 16.39 -27.40 1.39
C GLU A 283 17.31 -26.33 2.02
N LEU A 284 16.77 -25.47 2.89
CA LEU A 284 17.55 -24.47 3.60
C LEU A 284 18.42 -25.10 4.70
N SER A 285 19.57 -24.48 4.97
CA SER A 285 20.34 -24.80 6.17
C SER A 285 19.56 -24.39 7.43
N PRO A 286 19.84 -25.00 8.61
CA PRO A 286 19.20 -24.57 9.86
C PRO A 286 19.41 -23.09 10.20
N GLU A 287 20.54 -22.51 9.80
CA GLU A 287 20.83 -21.09 9.97
C GLU A 287 19.95 -20.23 9.06
N ASP A 288 19.81 -20.60 7.79
CA ASP A 288 18.94 -19.89 6.84
C ASP A 288 17.46 -19.99 7.22
N GLN A 289 17.02 -21.14 7.75
CA GLN A 289 15.67 -21.31 8.29
C GLN A 289 15.42 -20.38 9.48
N ALA A 290 16.38 -20.28 10.41
CA ALA A 290 16.28 -19.39 11.56
C ALA A 290 16.22 -17.91 11.12
N VAL A 291 17.04 -17.51 10.15
CA VAL A 291 16.99 -16.17 9.56
C VAL A 291 15.65 -15.92 8.89
N ALA A 292 15.18 -16.83 8.04
CA ALA A 292 13.91 -16.68 7.35
C ALA A 292 12.72 -16.60 8.31
N ALA A 293 12.69 -17.44 9.36
CA ALA A 293 11.67 -17.37 10.41
C ALA A 293 11.74 -16.03 11.15
N ARG A 294 12.94 -15.56 11.52
CA ARG A 294 13.14 -14.27 12.18
C ARG A 294 12.58 -13.11 11.35
N LEU A 295 12.79 -13.11 10.04
CA LEU A 295 12.27 -12.06 9.16
C LEU A 295 10.73 -12.00 9.15
N MET A 296 10.07 -13.16 9.18
CA MET A 296 8.61 -13.22 9.30
C MET A 296 8.12 -12.83 10.70
N GLN A 297 8.85 -13.16 11.77
CA GLN A 297 8.57 -12.67 13.12
C GLN A 297 8.62 -11.15 13.20
N VAL A 298 9.62 -10.53 12.54
CA VAL A 298 9.76 -9.08 12.48
C VAL A 298 8.60 -8.45 11.70
N ASN A 299 8.23 -9.03 10.55
CA ASN A 299 7.08 -8.56 9.77
C ASN A 299 5.77 -8.64 10.57
N ALA A 300 5.50 -9.75 11.26
CA ALA A 300 4.35 -9.87 12.15
C ALA A 300 4.41 -8.88 13.33
N GLY A 301 5.60 -8.66 13.91
CA GLY A 301 5.80 -7.63 14.94
C GLY A 301 5.57 -6.21 14.45
N MET A 302 5.93 -5.91 13.20
CA MET A 302 5.70 -4.60 12.56
C MET A 302 4.20 -4.36 12.34
N MET A 303 3.44 -5.40 11.99
CA MET A 303 1.98 -5.34 11.88
C MET A 303 1.31 -5.17 13.24
N GLU A 304 1.72 -5.95 14.25
CA GLU A 304 1.18 -5.81 15.61
C GLU A 304 1.49 -4.44 16.20
N ALA A 305 2.65 -3.86 15.91
CA ALA A 305 2.98 -2.50 16.31
C ALA A 305 2.07 -1.46 15.62
N ALA A 306 1.79 -1.63 14.32
CA ALA A 306 0.85 -0.78 13.59
C ALA A 306 -0.57 -0.88 14.16
N ASP A 307 -1.08 -2.10 14.38
CA ASP A 307 -2.39 -2.34 15.00
C ASP A 307 -2.47 -1.77 16.42
N HIS A 308 -1.42 -1.98 17.24
CA HIS A 308 -1.34 -1.43 18.58
C HIS A 308 -1.45 0.10 18.59
N HIS A 309 -0.73 0.78 17.68
CA HIS A 309 -0.79 2.23 17.59
C HIS A 309 -2.09 2.72 16.95
N LEU A 310 -2.69 2.00 15.99
CA LEU A 310 -4.07 2.26 15.56
C LEU A 310 -5.03 2.21 16.75
N GLY A 311 -4.90 1.21 17.62
CA GLY A 311 -5.68 1.11 18.86
C GLY A 311 -5.55 2.34 19.77
N ARG A 312 -4.38 2.98 19.84
CA ARG A 312 -4.19 4.24 20.57
C ARG A 312 -4.99 5.39 19.95
N LEU A 313 -5.02 5.49 18.62
CA LEU A 313 -5.83 6.49 17.92
C LEU A 313 -7.33 6.26 18.15
N LEU A 314 -7.79 5.02 18.00
CA LEU A 314 -9.19 4.66 18.23
C LEU A 314 -9.61 4.95 19.67
N ALA A 315 -8.80 4.57 20.65
CA ALA A 315 -9.06 4.84 22.07
C ALA A 315 -9.06 6.35 22.38
N HIS A 316 -8.21 7.13 21.70
CA HIS A 316 -8.21 8.59 21.82
C HIS A 316 -9.51 9.21 21.28
N LEU A 317 -9.95 8.77 20.09
CA LEU A 317 -11.22 9.21 19.51
C LEU A 317 -12.42 8.80 20.38
N ASP A 318 -12.39 7.61 20.99
CA ASP A 318 -13.42 7.14 21.92
C ASP A 318 -13.47 8.00 23.19
N ALA A 319 -12.32 8.27 23.80
CA ALA A 319 -12.20 9.14 24.97
C ALA A 319 -12.68 10.58 24.69
N ALA A 320 -12.52 11.05 23.45
CA ALA A 320 -13.04 12.34 22.98
C ALA A 320 -14.53 12.30 22.58
N GLY A 321 -15.19 11.14 22.65
CA GLY A 321 -16.59 10.96 22.25
C GLY A 321 -16.82 11.08 20.73
N ARG A 322 -15.78 10.84 19.93
CA ARG A 322 -15.80 11.00 18.47
C ARG A 322 -15.85 9.67 17.71
N LEU A 323 -15.43 8.55 18.33
CA LEU A 323 -15.32 7.26 17.64
C LEU A 323 -16.66 6.75 17.11
N ASP A 324 -17.75 6.85 17.90
CA ASP A 324 -19.09 6.39 17.49
C ASP A 324 -19.60 7.06 16.20
N ASN A 325 -19.16 8.29 15.93
CA ASN A 325 -19.46 9.03 14.71
C ASN A 325 -18.27 9.07 13.74
N THR A 326 -17.40 8.06 13.76
CA THR A 326 -16.25 7.96 12.84
C THR A 326 -16.37 6.72 11.97
N LEU A 327 -16.41 6.91 10.65
CA LEU A 327 -16.25 5.85 9.66
C LEU A 327 -14.77 5.46 9.60
N VAL A 328 -14.45 4.23 9.98
CA VAL A 328 -13.09 3.69 9.97
C VAL A 328 -12.96 2.70 8.81
N ILE A 329 -11.98 2.94 7.94
CA ILE A 329 -11.65 2.11 6.78
C ILE A 329 -10.21 1.64 6.96
N VAL A 330 -9.97 0.33 6.96
CA VAL A 330 -8.61 -0.25 7.07
C VAL A 330 -8.35 -1.16 5.89
N THR A 331 -7.25 -0.91 5.16
CA THR A 331 -6.88 -1.72 3.99
C THR A 331 -5.36 -1.72 3.73
N SER A 332 -4.94 -2.33 2.62
CA SER A 332 -3.59 -2.29 2.08
C SER A 332 -3.59 -1.56 0.73
N ASP A 333 -2.44 -1.06 0.28
CA ASP A 333 -2.29 -0.46 -1.05
C ASP A 333 -1.98 -1.46 -2.16
N ASN A 334 -1.42 -2.63 -1.83
CA ASN A 334 -1.15 -3.72 -2.76
C ASN A 334 -0.88 -5.04 -2.01
N GLY A 335 -0.71 -6.12 -2.76
CA GLY A 335 -0.27 -7.41 -2.21
C GLY A 335 1.11 -7.36 -1.55
N ALA A 336 1.54 -8.50 -0.99
CA ALA A 336 2.75 -8.58 -0.17
C ALA A 336 4.06 -8.28 -0.93
N GLU A 337 5.01 -7.61 -0.28
CA GLU A 337 6.32 -7.33 -0.84
C GLU A 337 7.23 -8.56 -0.81
N ALA A 338 7.89 -8.81 -1.93
CA ALA A 338 8.67 -10.02 -2.21
C ALA A 338 10.15 -9.75 -2.44
N ALA A 339 10.61 -8.53 -2.17
CA ALA A 339 11.99 -8.12 -2.31
C ALA A 339 12.94 -9.09 -1.58
N MET A 340 14.04 -9.41 -2.25
CA MET A 340 15.16 -10.14 -1.66
C MET A 340 16.30 -9.18 -1.38
N MET A 341 16.99 -9.38 -0.25
CA MET A 341 18.22 -8.65 0.05
C MET A 341 19.44 -9.24 -0.66
N GLU A 342 19.33 -10.43 -1.24
CA GLU A 342 20.40 -11.07 -1.99
C GLU A 342 20.12 -11.04 -3.48
N LEU A 343 21.18 -10.86 -4.27
CA LEU A 343 21.18 -10.93 -5.73
C LEU A 343 21.68 -12.29 -6.22
N PRO A 344 21.38 -12.66 -7.48
CA PRO A 344 22.02 -13.81 -8.11
C PRO A 344 23.54 -13.61 -8.25
N GLY A 345 24.33 -14.44 -7.54
CA GLY A 345 25.78 -14.56 -7.71
C GLY A 345 26.64 -13.88 -6.63
N ALA A 346 27.71 -14.58 -6.21
CA ALA A 346 28.55 -14.19 -5.08
C ALA A 346 29.25 -12.83 -5.25
N LEU A 347 29.69 -12.49 -6.47
CA LEU A 347 30.34 -11.20 -6.73
C LEU A 347 29.37 -10.03 -6.58
N ALA A 348 28.14 -10.17 -7.08
CA ALA A 348 27.10 -9.15 -6.95
C ALA A 348 26.76 -8.92 -5.47
N ASN A 349 26.57 -10.00 -4.70
CA ASN A 349 26.33 -9.90 -3.25
C ASN A 349 27.52 -9.28 -2.50
N THR A 350 28.76 -9.58 -2.89
CA THR A 350 29.95 -8.94 -2.28
C THR A 350 29.96 -7.43 -2.50
N ILE A 351 29.62 -6.99 -3.73
CA ILE A 351 29.58 -5.57 -4.08
C ILE A 351 28.43 -4.87 -3.33
N VAL A 352 27.21 -5.42 -3.39
CA VAL A 352 26.03 -4.83 -2.73
C VAL A 352 26.23 -4.79 -1.21
N GLY A 353 26.76 -5.86 -0.60
CA GLY A 353 27.09 -5.86 0.83
C GLY A 353 28.16 -4.82 1.19
N GLY A 354 29.13 -4.57 0.30
CA GLY A 354 30.09 -3.47 0.45
C GLY A 354 29.42 -2.09 0.43
N ILE A 355 28.51 -1.85 -0.52
CA ILE A 355 27.74 -0.61 -0.63
C ILE A 355 26.88 -0.39 0.62
N ARG A 356 26.14 -1.41 1.06
CA ARG A 356 25.30 -1.32 2.27
C ARG A 356 26.09 -0.92 3.51
N ARG A 357 27.27 -1.51 3.72
CA ARG A 357 28.16 -1.13 4.84
C ARG A 357 28.67 0.31 4.71
N LEU A 358 28.99 0.76 3.50
CA LEU A 358 29.38 2.16 3.26
C LEU A 358 28.22 3.13 3.52
N GLU A 359 26.99 2.69 3.28
CA GLU A 359 25.74 3.42 3.55
C GLU A 359 25.28 3.30 5.01
N GLY A 360 26.03 2.60 5.88
CA GLY A 360 25.81 2.56 7.31
C GLY A 360 24.93 1.42 7.82
N TYR A 361 24.56 0.46 6.96
CA TYR A 361 23.73 -0.67 7.36
C TYR A 361 24.50 -1.74 8.12
N ASP A 362 23.88 -2.24 9.19
CA ASP A 362 24.29 -3.45 9.87
C ASP A 362 23.62 -4.66 9.21
N THR A 363 24.43 -5.49 8.58
CA THR A 363 24.00 -6.71 7.87
C THR A 363 24.23 -7.97 8.68
N SER A 364 24.46 -7.86 9.99
CA SER A 364 24.61 -9.01 10.88
C SER A 364 23.24 -9.69 11.10
N PRO A 365 23.18 -11.04 11.12
CA PRO A 365 21.93 -11.77 11.36
C PRO A 365 21.23 -11.38 12.68
N GLU A 366 22.01 -11.05 13.71
CA GLU A 366 21.52 -10.69 15.04
C GLU A 366 20.79 -9.35 15.05
N ASN A 367 21.09 -8.45 14.10
CA ASN A 367 20.43 -7.16 13.98
C ASN A 367 19.21 -7.19 13.04
N HIS A 368 18.86 -8.35 12.46
CA HIS A 368 17.72 -8.45 11.55
C HIS A 368 16.41 -7.98 12.21
N GLY A 369 15.82 -6.93 11.63
CA GLY A 369 14.58 -6.31 12.08
C GLY A 369 14.74 -5.22 13.14
N LEU A 370 15.97 -4.92 13.56
CA LEU A 370 16.28 -3.89 14.54
C LEU A 370 16.78 -2.60 13.85
N PRO A 371 16.92 -1.47 14.58
CA PRO A 371 17.43 -0.22 14.01
C PRO A 371 18.76 -0.42 13.26
N GLY A 372 18.90 0.24 12.11
CA GLY A 372 20.09 0.15 11.26
C GLY A 372 20.19 -1.12 10.40
N SER A 373 19.21 -2.03 10.44
CA SER A 373 19.15 -3.20 9.55
C SER A 373 18.45 -2.90 8.22
N LEU A 374 18.77 -3.64 7.17
CA LEU A 374 18.09 -3.59 5.88
C LEU A 374 17.67 -5.01 5.49
N THR A 375 16.41 -5.35 5.75
CA THR A 375 15.89 -6.72 5.60
C THR A 375 14.53 -6.75 4.92
N ALA A 376 14.17 -7.90 4.34
CA ALA A 376 12.90 -8.14 3.67
C ALA A 376 12.50 -9.61 3.83
N ILE A 377 11.20 -9.90 3.78
CA ILE A 377 10.66 -11.25 4.00
C ILE A 377 10.93 -12.20 2.81
N GLY A 378 11.21 -11.67 1.62
CA GLY A 378 11.42 -12.47 0.43
C GLY A 378 10.12 -13.03 -0.18
N PRO A 379 10.21 -13.61 -1.38
CA PRO A 379 9.04 -14.00 -2.15
C PRO A 379 8.33 -15.25 -1.60
N GLU A 380 9.02 -16.09 -0.84
CA GLU A 380 8.40 -17.27 -0.24
C GLU A 380 7.39 -16.86 0.86
N TRP A 381 7.78 -15.97 1.77
CA TRP A 381 6.86 -15.41 2.77
C TRP A 381 5.82 -14.47 2.15
N ALA A 382 6.17 -13.69 1.13
CA ALA A 382 5.18 -12.91 0.39
C ALA A 382 4.06 -13.80 -0.19
N SER A 383 4.38 -15.02 -0.64
CA SER A 383 3.38 -15.99 -1.13
C SER A 383 2.51 -16.59 -0.02
N VAL A 384 2.97 -16.56 1.23
CA VAL A 384 2.20 -16.94 2.42
C VAL A 384 1.23 -15.82 2.78
N SER A 385 1.69 -14.56 2.76
CA SER A 385 0.86 -13.36 2.97
C SER A 385 -0.20 -13.18 1.88
N SER A 386 0.12 -13.50 0.63
CA SER A 386 -0.80 -13.48 -0.51
C SER A 386 -1.62 -14.77 -0.69
N ALA A 387 -1.46 -15.77 0.17
CA ALA A 387 -2.13 -17.06 0.00
C ALA A 387 -3.66 -16.89 -0.09
N PRO A 388 -4.38 -17.72 -0.87
CA PRO A 388 -3.89 -18.82 -1.72
C PRO A 388 -3.48 -18.39 -3.14
N PHE A 389 -3.33 -17.10 -3.37
CA PHE A 389 -3.34 -16.52 -4.71
C PHE A 389 -2.02 -16.62 -5.47
N GLN A 390 -2.11 -16.35 -6.78
CA GLN A 390 -0.97 -16.29 -7.67
C GLN A 390 -0.20 -14.99 -7.46
N LEU A 391 1.12 -15.14 -7.25
CA LEU A 391 2.08 -14.05 -7.10
C LEU A 391 1.72 -13.09 -5.95
N TYR A 392 2.19 -11.85 -6.04
CA TYR A 392 2.28 -10.87 -4.97
C TYR A 392 2.52 -9.48 -5.60
N LYS A 393 2.95 -8.47 -4.82
CA LYS A 393 3.25 -7.11 -5.32
C LYS A 393 4.05 -7.13 -6.62
N PHE A 394 3.80 -6.13 -7.48
CA PHE A 394 4.32 -5.98 -8.84
C PHE A 394 3.73 -6.91 -9.90
N TYR A 395 2.71 -7.72 -9.58
CA TYR A 395 2.06 -8.64 -10.53
C TYR A 395 0.53 -8.55 -10.46
N ALA A 396 -0.14 -8.75 -11.59
CA ALA A 396 -1.59 -8.69 -11.74
C ALA A 396 -2.32 -10.00 -11.39
N GLY A 397 -1.63 -10.98 -10.80
CA GLY A 397 -2.28 -12.10 -10.14
C GLY A 397 -3.09 -11.64 -8.92
N GLU A 398 -4.05 -12.43 -8.47
CA GLU A 398 -4.88 -12.13 -7.29
C GLU A 398 -4.01 -11.83 -6.06
N GLY A 399 -2.80 -12.38 -5.96
CA GLY A 399 -1.94 -12.14 -4.81
C GLY A 399 -1.30 -10.76 -4.77
N GLY A 400 -1.24 -10.06 -5.92
CA GLY A 400 -0.77 -8.68 -6.02
C GLY A 400 -1.90 -7.65 -6.02
N LEU A 401 -3.10 -8.02 -6.49
CA LEU A 401 -4.25 -7.11 -6.62
C LEU A 401 -5.26 -7.24 -5.48
N ARG A 402 -5.51 -8.43 -4.94
CA ARG A 402 -6.56 -8.66 -3.93
C ARG A 402 -5.97 -8.52 -2.54
N VAL A 403 -6.51 -7.58 -1.76
CA VAL A 403 -5.98 -7.20 -0.43
C VAL A 403 -7.13 -7.13 0.60
N PRO A 404 -6.84 -7.10 1.92
CA PRO A 404 -7.91 -7.05 2.91
C PRO A 404 -8.54 -5.65 2.95
N LEU A 405 -9.84 -5.58 3.24
CA LEU A 405 -10.57 -4.33 3.46
C LEU A 405 -11.58 -4.54 4.58
N VAL A 406 -11.46 -3.74 5.63
CA VAL A 406 -12.35 -3.70 6.79
C VAL A 406 -12.96 -2.32 6.88
N ILE A 407 -14.29 -2.23 7.02
CA ILE A 407 -15.00 -0.96 7.18
C ILE A 407 -15.97 -1.08 8.36
N ALA A 408 -15.94 -0.12 9.28
CA ALA A 408 -16.83 -0.05 10.43
C ALA A 408 -17.18 1.39 10.79
N GLY A 409 -18.30 1.61 11.50
CA GLY A 409 -18.71 2.93 11.95
C GLY A 409 -20.16 3.30 11.56
N PRO A 410 -20.53 4.59 11.61
CA PRO A 410 -21.90 5.04 11.36
C PRO A 410 -22.34 4.72 9.92
N GLY A 411 -23.57 4.26 9.77
CA GLY A 411 -24.17 3.91 8.46
C GLY A 411 -23.72 2.56 7.90
N ILE A 412 -22.86 1.81 8.59
CA ILE A 412 -22.38 0.50 8.14
C ILE A 412 -23.19 -0.61 8.81
N ALA A 413 -23.80 -1.49 8.01
CA ALA A 413 -24.50 -2.67 8.48
C ALA A 413 -23.50 -3.82 8.73
N PRO A 414 -23.37 -4.33 9.97
CA PRO A 414 -22.50 -5.46 10.25
C PRO A 414 -23.02 -6.70 9.52
N SER A 415 -22.33 -7.08 8.45
CA SER A 415 -22.75 -8.15 7.52
C SER A 415 -21.72 -9.27 7.37
N GLY A 416 -20.62 -9.20 8.12
CA GLY A 416 -19.53 -10.17 8.03
C GLY A 416 -18.74 -9.99 6.73
N ILE A 417 -18.70 -11.02 5.88
CA ILE A 417 -17.88 -11.03 4.66
C ILE A 417 -18.74 -10.70 3.43
N GLN A 418 -18.45 -9.57 2.80
CA GLN A 418 -18.96 -9.17 1.50
C GLN A 418 -18.13 -9.77 0.37
N ARG A 419 -18.87 -10.31 -0.62
CA ARG A 419 -18.31 -11.02 -1.78
C ARG A 419 -18.43 -10.22 -3.07
N GLY A 420 -19.09 -9.06 -3.03
CA GLY A 420 -19.09 -8.10 -4.13
C GLY A 420 -17.68 -7.66 -4.46
N ARG A 421 -17.40 -7.48 -5.76
CA ARG A 421 -16.15 -6.87 -6.21
C ARG A 421 -16.14 -5.39 -5.84
N VAL A 422 -15.00 -4.89 -5.39
CA VAL A 422 -14.78 -3.46 -5.12
C VAL A 422 -13.39 -3.08 -5.64
N HIS A 423 -13.31 -1.97 -6.35
CA HIS A 423 -12.08 -1.39 -6.86
C HIS A 423 -11.58 -0.31 -5.88
N ILE A 424 -10.27 -0.14 -5.71
CA ILE A 424 -9.72 0.88 -4.78
C ILE A 424 -10.20 2.31 -5.09
N ALA A 425 -10.40 2.64 -6.37
CA ALA A 425 -10.96 3.92 -6.79
C ALA A 425 -12.40 4.16 -6.28
N ASP A 426 -13.13 3.10 -5.90
CA ASP A 426 -14.50 3.21 -5.36
C ASP A 426 -14.52 3.82 -3.95
N LEU A 427 -13.40 3.79 -3.22
CA LEU A 427 -13.33 4.32 -1.86
C LEU A 427 -13.55 5.83 -1.81
N MET A 428 -13.04 6.59 -2.79
CA MET A 428 -13.22 8.05 -2.83
C MET A 428 -14.71 8.42 -2.97
N PRO A 429 -15.45 7.94 -3.99
CA PRO A 429 -16.88 8.20 -4.12
C PRO A 429 -17.69 7.72 -2.91
N THR A 430 -17.32 6.58 -2.32
CA THR A 430 -18.00 6.01 -1.14
C THR A 430 -17.82 6.89 0.10
N MET A 431 -16.62 7.44 0.32
CA MET A 431 -16.37 8.38 1.42
C MET A 431 -17.14 9.69 1.24
N LEU A 432 -17.25 10.20 0.01
CA LEU A 432 -18.09 11.38 -0.27
C LEU A 432 -19.57 11.12 -0.04
N ASP A 433 -20.06 9.96 -0.48
CA ASP A 433 -21.45 9.54 -0.28
C ASP A 433 -21.78 9.37 1.22
N ALA A 434 -20.91 8.71 1.98
CA ALA A 434 -21.02 8.60 3.43
C ALA A 434 -21.01 9.97 4.15
N ALA A 435 -20.29 10.95 3.60
CA ALA A 435 -20.26 12.33 4.10
C ALA A 435 -21.47 13.18 3.65
N GLY A 436 -22.31 12.67 2.75
CA GLY A 436 -23.41 13.42 2.12
C GLY A 436 -22.92 14.57 1.24
N ILE A 437 -21.76 14.41 0.58
CA ILE A 437 -21.16 15.41 -0.30
C ILE A 437 -21.47 15.04 -1.76
N PRO A 438 -22.14 15.92 -2.52
CA PRO A 438 -22.43 15.67 -3.92
C PRO A 438 -21.16 15.71 -4.77
N TYR A 439 -21.06 14.79 -5.71
CA TYR A 439 -20.00 14.74 -6.72
C TYR A 439 -20.59 14.28 -8.07
N ASP A 440 -19.90 14.58 -9.17
CA ASP A 440 -20.30 14.09 -10.48
C ASP A 440 -19.74 12.68 -10.71
N ALA A 441 -20.58 11.66 -10.53
CA ALA A 441 -20.18 10.27 -10.72
C ALA A 441 -19.64 9.96 -12.13
N SER A 442 -19.94 10.78 -13.15
CA SER A 442 -19.41 10.59 -14.51
C SER A 442 -17.96 11.04 -14.67
N THR A 443 -17.40 11.75 -13.69
CA THR A 443 -16.00 12.21 -13.68
C THR A 443 -15.02 11.13 -13.23
N TYR A 444 -15.49 10.19 -12.39
CA TYR A 444 -14.63 9.22 -11.71
C TYR A 444 -14.70 7.85 -12.37
N TYR A 445 -13.59 7.13 -12.25
CA TYR A 445 -13.54 5.71 -12.61
C TYR A 445 -14.28 4.86 -11.58
N GLY A 446 -14.08 5.17 -10.30
CA GLY A 446 -14.75 4.50 -9.19
C GLY A 446 -16.20 4.91 -9.03
N ARG A 447 -16.94 4.12 -8.24
CA ARG A 447 -18.35 4.38 -7.86
C ARG A 447 -18.56 4.19 -6.37
N SER A 448 -19.60 4.83 -5.82
CA SER A 448 -19.95 4.57 -4.42
C SER A 448 -20.50 3.16 -4.27
N PHE A 449 -20.04 2.44 -3.26
CA PHE A 449 -20.60 1.16 -2.83
C PHE A 449 -21.29 1.26 -1.46
N MET A 450 -21.72 2.45 -1.05
CA MET A 450 -22.56 2.63 0.14
C MET A 450 -23.79 1.70 0.17
N PRO A 451 -24.50 1.43 -0.94
CA PRO A 451 -25.59 0.45 -0.93
C PRO A 451 -25.18 -0.97 -0.51
N VAL A 452 -23.91 -1.35 -0.72
CA VAL A 452 -23.36 -2.62 -0.18
C VAL A 452 -23.14 -2.51 1.32
N LEU A 453 -22.62 -1.37 1.77
CA LEU A 453 -22.32 -1.11 3.18
C LEU A 453 -23.57 -0.95 4.04
N THR A 454 -24.67 -0.44 3.51
CA THR A 454 -25.97 -0.33 4.19
C THR A 454 -26.80 -1.62 4.12
N GLY A 455 -26.36 -2.60 3.33
CA GLY A 455 -27.06 -3.88 3.14
C GLY A 455 -28.24 -3.81 2.16
N GLU A 456 -28.33 -2.76 1.34
CA GLU A 456 -29.35 -2.62 0.29
C GLU A 456 -29.10 -3.57 -0.90
N THR A 457 -27.82 -3.86 -1.19
CA THR A 457 -27.38 -4.81 -2.21
C THR A 457 -26.16 -5.60 -1.74
N GLU A 458 -25.88 -6.75 -2.35
CA GLU A 458 -24.68 -7.55 -2.07
C GLU A 458 -23.53 -7.24 -3.06
N MET A 459 -23.83 -6.54 -4.17
CA MET A 459 -22.90 -6.34 -5.29
C MET A 459 -22.81 -4.86 -5.68
N SER A 460 -21.57 -4.34 -5.82
CA SER A 460 -21.28 -3.01 -6.37
C SER A 460 -21.25 -2.97 -7.90
N TYR A 461 -20.80 -4.08 -8.50
CA TYR A 461 -20.74 -4.27 -9.95
C TYR A 461 -21.66 -5.42 -10.37
N ALA A 462 -22.42 -5.21 -11.44
CA ALA A 462 -23.23 -6.26 -12.06
C ALA A 462 -22.34 -7.38 -12.65
N GLU A 463 -22.95 -8.51 -13.02
CA GLU A 463 -22.22 -9.67 -13.55
C GLU A 463 -21.55 -9.41 -14.91
N ASP A 464 -22.13 -8.52 -15.72
CA ASP A 464 -21.65 -8.12 -17.04
C ASP A 464 -20.76 -6.86 -17.02
N GLU A 465 -20.61 -6.21 -15.86
CA GLU A 465 -19.77 -5.04 -15.71
C GLU A 465 -18.30 -5.41 -15.48
N SER A 466 -17.44 -4.64 -16.16
CA SER A 466 -16.00 -4.80 -16.13
C SER A 466 -15.26 -3.64 -15.46
N PHE A 467 -14.16 -3.96 -14.80
CA PHE A 467 -13.11 -3.00 -14.45
C PHE A 467 -11.73 -3.64 -14.67
N ALA A 468 -10.70 -2.83 -14.77
CA ALA A 468 -9.36 -3.24 -15.14
C ALA A 468 -8.29 -2.55 -14.31
N PHE A 469 -7.10 -3.15 -14.31
CA PHE A 469 -5.88 -2.55 -13.79
C PHE A 469 -4.79 -2.71 -14.85
N GLU A 470 -3.93 -1.70 -14.98
CA GLU A 470 -2.65 -1.82 -15.67
C GLU A 470 -1.58 -1.05 -14.89
N VAL A 471 -0.44 -1.69 -14.62
CA VAL A 471 0.76 -1.01 -14.14
C VAL A 471 2.00 -1.72 -14.67
N SER A 472 2.79 -1.01 -15.47
CA SER A 472 4.11 -1.45 -15.94
C SER A 472 4.12 -2.81 -16.65
N GLY A 473 3.13 -3.06 -17.49
CA GLY A 473 2.94 -4.28 -18.27
C GLY A 473 2.14 -5.38 -17.58
N ASN A 474 1.88 -5.25 -16.27
CA ASN A 474 1.01 -6.15 -15.53
C ASN A 474 -0.42 -5.67 -15.66
N ALA A 475 -1.33 -6.53 -16.08
CA ALA A 475 -2.68 -6.14 -16.41
C ALA A 475 -3.72 -7.18 -16.00
N ALA A 476 -4.90 -6.72 -15.61
CA ALA A 476 -6.06 -7.57 -15.35
C ALA A 476 -7.35 -6.88 -15.78
N LEU A 477 -8.34 -7.67 -16.20
CA LEU A 477 -9.72 -7.22 -16.36
C LEU A 477 -10.67 -8.25 -15.74
N TYR A 478 -11.62 -7.77 -14.93
CA TYR A 478 -12.61 -8.59 -14.24
C TYR A 478 -13.98 -8.38 -14.87
N ARG A 479 -14.74 -9.45 -15.16
CA ARG A 479 -16.15 -9.39 -15.59
C ARG A 479 -16.95 -10.49 -14.89
N GLY A 480 -17.80 -10.11 -13.94
CA GLY A 480 -18.47 -11.04 -13.04
C GLY A 480 -17.48 -11.88 -12.22
N ASN A 481 -17.49 -13.19 -12.45
CA ASN A 481 -16.54 -14.12 -11.85
C ASN A 481 -15.30 -14.37 -12.71
N TRP A 482 -15.31 -13.89 -13.95
CA TRP A 482 -14.21 -14.08 -14.88
C TRP A 482 -13.14 -13.03 -14.68
N LYS A 483 -11.89 -13.45 -14.87
CA LYS A 483 -10.74 -12.57 -14.91
C LYS A 483 -9.84 -12.96 -16.07
N ILE A 484 -9.41 -11.98 -16.85
CA ILE A 484 -8.20 -12.13 -17.67
C ILE A 484 -7.05 -11.44 -16.98
N THR A 485 -5.85 -12.02 -17.05
CA THR A 485 -4.64 -11.42 -16.46
C THR A 485 -3.41 -11.68 -17.31
N ARG A 486 -2.48 -10.73 -17.25
CA ARG A 486 -1.15 -10.77 -17.86
C ARG A 486 -0.14 -10.34 -16.81
N ASN A 487 0.74 -11.26 -16.43
CA ASN A 487 1.86 -10.99 -15.53
C ASN A 487 3.14 -10.77 -16.33
N ALA A 488 3.84 -9.67 -16.10
CA ALA A 488 5.08 -9.34 -16.79
C ALA A 488 6.27 -10.17 -16.28
N GLN A 489 7.37 -10.18 -17.03
CA GLN A 489 8.65 -10.71 -16.57
C GLN A 489 9.16 -9.98 -15.31
N PRO A 490 10.02 -10.61 -14.49
CA PRO A 490 10.67 -11.91 -14.69
C PRO A 490 9.89 -13.11 -14.12
N ARG A 491 8.79 -12.91 -13.38
CA ARG A 491 8.03 -14.02 -12.78
C ARG A 491 6.81 -14.44 -13.60
N GLY A 492 6.29 -13.56 -14.44
CA GLY A 492 5.33 -13.91 -15.50
C GLY A 492 6.01 -14.06 -16.86
N ASP A 493 5.19 -14.33 -17.87
CA ASP A 493 5.60 -14.56 -19.25
C ASP A 493 4.93 -13.60 -20.25
N SER A 494 4.24 -12.59 -19.74
CA SER A 494 3.49 -11.59 -20.50
C SER A 494 2.39 -12.17 -21.40
N HIS A 495 1.91 -13.39 -21.11
CA HIS A 495 0.77 -13.98 -21.80
C HIS A 495 -0.54 -13.78 -21.02
N TRP A 496 -1.59 -13.44 -21.78
CA TRP A 496 -2.95 -13.37 -21.27
C TRP A 496 -3.52 -14.75 -21.01
N ARG A 497 -4.16 -14.91 -19.85
CA ARG A 497 -4.89 -16.12 -19.44
C ARG A 497 -6.27 -15.76 -18.94
N LEU A 498 -7.20 -16.71 -18.97
CA LEU A 498 -8.57 -16.55 -18.47
C LEU A 498 -8.80 -17.48 -17.28
N TYR A 499 -9.43 -16.97 -16.23
CA TYR A 499 -9.75 -17.72 -15.02
C TYR A 499 -11.20 -17.48 -14.57
N ASP A 500 -11.82 -18.49 -13.97
CA ASP A 500 -13.08 -18.37 -13.23
C ASP A 500 -12.79 -18.31 -11.72
N LEU A 501 -12.85 -17.12 -11.15
CA LEU A 501 -12.54 -16.88 -9.74
C LEU A 501 -13.58 -17.43 -8.77
N SER A 502 -14.76 -17.85 -9.25
CA SER A 502 -15.78 -18.47 -8.39
C SER A 502 -15.42 -19.88 -7.95
N VAL A 503 -14.50 -20.53 -8.67
CA VAL A 503 -14.00 -21.88 -8.37
C VAL A 503 -12.49 -21.94 -8.24
N ASP A 504 -11.75 -21.08 -8.93
CA ASP A 504 -10.28 -21.05 -8.98
C ASP A 504 -9.74 -19.62 -8.76
N PRO A 505 -9.92 -19.04 -7.56
CA PRO A 505 -9.32 -17.74 -7.25
C PRO A 505 -7.78 -17.82 -7.13
N GLY A 506 -7.20 -19.03 -7.08
CA GLY A 506 -5.75 -19.24 -7.11
C GLY A 506 -5.14 -19.07 -8.51
N GLU A 507 -5.96 -18.90 -9.56
CA GLU A 507 -5.52 -18.73 -10.95
C GLU A 507 -4.59 -19.87 -11.41
N THR A 508 -5.04 -21.10 -11.15
CA THR A 508 -4.26 -22.33 -11.39
C THR A 508 -4.54 -22.96 -12.75
N THR A 509 -5.73 -22.73 -13.31
CA THR A 509 -6.18 -23.37 -14.55
C THR A 509 -6.56 -22.33 -15.59
N ASP A 510 -5.72 -22.17 -16.63
CA ASP A 510 -6.05 -21.30 -17.75
C ASP A 510 -7.19 -21.88 -18.60
N LEU A 511 -8.27 -21.12 -18.73
CA LEU A 511 -9.49 -21.45 -19.45
C LEU A 511 -9.60 -20.77 -20.82
N SER A 512 -8.56 -20.05 -21.26
CA SER A 512 -8.57 -19.28 -22.51
C SER A 512 -8.90 -20.15 -23.73
N ALA A 513 -8.33 -21.36 -23.82
CA ALA A 513 -8.60 -22.31 -24.88
C ALA A 513 -9.98 -22.98 -24.77
N ASN A 514 -10.53 -23.07 -23.56
CA ASN A 514 -11.83 -23.67 -23.28
C ASN A 514 -12.99 -22.69 -23.54
N HIS A 515 -12.74 -21.39 -23.38
CA HIS A 515 -13.73 -20.32 -23.56
C HIS A 515 -13.19 -19.21 -24.52
N PRO A 516 -12.88 -19.54 -25.78
CA PRO A 516 -12.16 -18.63 -26.68
C PRO A 516 -12.95 -17.37 -27.04
N GLU A 517 -14.28 -17.46 -27.15
CA GLU A 517 -15.14 -16.29 -27.44
C GLU A 517 -15.14 -15.32 -26.24
N LEU A 518 -15.40 -15.84 -25.04
CA LEU A 518 -15.36 -15.05 -23.80
C LEU A 518 -13.99 -14.38 -23.59
N PHE A 519 -12.91 -15.13 -23.82
CA PHE A 519 -11.55 -14.61 -23.71
C PHE A 519 -11.29 -13.48 -24.72
N ALA A 520 -11.70 -13.66 -25.98
CA ALA A 520 -11.56 -12.64 -27.01
C ALA A 520 -12.35 -11.36 -26.68
N ASP A 521 -13.57 -11.51 -26.17
CA ASP A 521 -14.41 -10.38 -25.77
C ASP A 521 -13.80 -9.59 -24.61
N MET A 522 -13.37 -10.27 -23.54
CA MET A 522 -12.71 -9.60 -22.40
C MET A 522 -11.40 -8.93 -22.80
N LEU A 523 -10.65 -9.54 -23.73
CA LEU A 523 -9.43 -8.94 -24.25
C LEU A 523 -9.74 -7.69 -25.10
N ALA A 524 -10.85 -7.67 -25.83
CA ALA A 524 -11.32 -6.49 -26.55
C ALA A 524 -11.71 -5.37 -25.57
N GLU A 525 -12.42 -5.67 -24.49
CA GLU A 525 -12.73 -4.70 -23.43
C GLU A 525 -11.47 -4.13 -22.79
N TYR A 526 -10.48 -4.96 -22.48
CA TYR A 526 -9.21 -4.48 -21.93
C TYR A 526 -8.50 -3.54 -22.90
N ARG A 527 -8.51 -3.85 -24.20
CA ARG A 527 -7.91 -2.96 -25.23
C ARG A 527 -8.63 -1.62 -25.31
N SER A 528 -9.96 -1.61 -25.17
CA SER A 528 -10.73 -0.36 -25.11
C SER A 528 -10.35 0.47 -23.88
N TYR A 529 -10.31 -0.15 -22.70
CA TYR A 529 -9.82 0.49 -21.46
C TYR A 529 -8.40 1.05 -21.64
N SER A 530 -7.47 0.24 -22.13
CA SER A 530 -6.06 0.60 -22.34
C SER A 530 -5.90 1.81 -23.27
N GLN A 531 -6.72 1.90 -24.33
CA GLN A 531 -6.74 3.06 -25.23
C GLN A 531 -7.34 4.30 -24.57
N GLU A 532 -8.40 4.14 -23.79
CA GLU A 532 -9.10 5.23 -23.10
C GLU A 532 -8.21 5.91 -22.05
N VAL A 533 -7.50 5.12 -21.24
CA VAL A 533 -6.65 5.65 -20.17
C VAL A 533 -5.20 5.94 -20.62
N GLY A 534 -4.85 5.56 -21.87
CA GLY A 534 -3.56 5.92 -22.47
C GLY A 534 -2.38 5.05 -22.02
N VAL A 535 -2.61 3.76 -21.77
CA VAL A 535 -1.56 2.78 -21.45
C VAL A 535 -0.51 2.73 -22.56
N VAL A 536 0.77 2.74 -22.19
CA VAL A 536 1.88 2.52 -23.11
C VAL A 536 2.43 1.11 -22.90
N GLU A 537 2.21 0.25 -23.90
CA GLU A 537 2.67 -1.14 -23.85
C GLU A 537 4.21 -1.22 -23.85
N PRO A 538 4.82 -1.99 -22.92
CA PRO A 538 6.27 -2.12 -22.82
C PRO A 538 6.84 -2.85 -24.04
N ALA A 539 8.05 -2.48 -24.47
CA ALA A 539 8.71 -3.18 -25.56
C ALA A 539 9.16 -4.60 -25.12
N PRO A 540 9.38 -5.54 -26.07
CA PRO A 540 9.83 -6.88 -25.72
C PRO A 540 11.11 -6.88 -24.87
N GLY A 541 11.04 -7.47 -23.66
CA GLY A 541 12.16 -7.54 -22.73
C GLY A 541 12.33 -6.30 -21.82
N GLU A 542 11.40 -5.36 -21.87
CA GLU A 542 11.25 -4.30 -20.87
C GLU A 542 10.26 -4.73 -19.78
N TYR A 543 10.59 -4.42 -18.53
CA TYR A 543 9.73 -4.66 -17.37
C TYR A 543 10.23 -3.80 -16.19
N ALA A 544 9.33 -3.50 -15.26
CA ALA A 544 9.57 -2.56 -14.15
C ALA A 544 10.87 -2.84 -13.36
N MET A 545 11.10 -4.09 -12.98
CA MET A 545 12.26 -4.47 -12.16
C MET A 545 13.61 -4.31 -12.88
N LYS A 546 13.62 -4.44 -14.22
CA LYS A 546 14.80 -4.15 -15.02
C LYS A 546 15.07 -2.65 -15.06
N GLN A 547 14.03 -1.85 -15.33
CA GLN A 547 14.14 -0.40 -15.34
C GLN A 547 14.58 0.15 -13.96
N LEU A 548 14.04 -0.41 -12.87
CA LEU A 548 14.49 -0.11 -11.50
C LEU A 548 15.99 -0.35 -11.35
N THR A 549 16.46 -1.53 -11.76
CA THR A 549 17.87 -1.89 -11.66
C THR A 549 18.76 -0.92 -12.45
N GLU A 550 18.37 -0.58 -13.68
CA GLU A 550 19.10 0.37 -14.53
C GLU A 550 19.16 1.77 -13.89
N ASN A 551 18.03 2.27 -13.39
CA ASN A 551 17.92 3.56 -12.70
C ASN A 551 18.79 3.59 -11.43
N LEU A 552 18.79 2.51 -10.63
CA LEU A 552 19.59 2.41 -9.41
C LEU A 552 21.09 2.32 -9.71
N ILE A 553 21.50 1.56 -10.74
CA ILE A 553 22.90 1.49 -11.16
C ILE A 553 23.39 2.88 -11.59
N ALA A 554 22.61 3.60 -12.40
CA ALA A 554 22.95 4.94 -12.84
C ALA A 554 23.12 5.90 -11.64
N ARG A 555 22.22 5.82 -10.66
CA ARG A 555 22.26 6.63 -9.44
C ARG A 555 23.48 6.30 -8.57
N VAL A 556 23.74 5.03 -8.28
CA VAL A 556 24.91 4.57 -7.52
C VAL A 556 26.21 4.98 -8.21
N ALA A 557 26.30 4.81 -9.53
CA ALA A 557 27.45 5.24 -10.31
C ALA A 557 27.67 6.75 -10.20
N ALA A 558 26.61 7.56 -10.35
CA ALA A 558 26.70 9.02 -10.21
C ALA A 558 27.18 9.44 -8.81
N LYS A 559 26.68 8.80 -7.75
CA LYS A 559 27.07 9.07 -6.35
C LYS A 559 28.54 8.73 -6.09
N TYR A 560 28.99 7.54 -6.50
CA TYR A 560 30.30 7.01 -6.09
C TYR A 560 31.44 7.25 -7.10
N TRP A 561 31.15 7.64 -8.34
CA TRP A 561 32.17 7.90 -9.37
C TRP A 561 33.22 8.95 -8.97
N PRO A 562 32.86 10.09 -8.34
CA PRO A 562 33.85 11.08 -7.90
C PRO A 562 34.86 10.51 -6.89
N TYR A 563 34.40 9.62 -6.00
CA TYR A 563 35.26 8.98 -4.99
C TYR A 563 36.19 7.95 -5.63
N LEU A 564 35.68 7.15 -6.57
CA LEU A 564 36.50 6.20 -7.33
C LEU A 564 37.57 6.93 -8.14
N LEU A 565 37.23 8.03 -8.81
CA LEU A 565 38.18 8.85 -9.55
C LEU A 565 39.25 9.43 -8.63
N ALA A 566 38.86 9.98 -7.48
CA ALA A 566 39.79 10.51 -6.48
C ALA A 566 40.76 9.43 -5.98
N PHE A 567 40.25 8.22 -5.71
CA PHE A 567 41.07 7.08 -5.30
C PHE A 567 42.06 6.63 -6.39
N LEU A 568 41.62 6.53 -7.65
CA LEU A 568 42.49 6.19 -8.77
C LEU A 568 43.58 7.24 -9.01
N LEU A 569 43.24 8.53 -8.88
CA LEU A 569 44.21 9.63 -8.95
C LEU A 569 45.22 9.57 -7.79
N LEU A 570 44.78 9.22 -6.58
CA LEU A 570 45.65 9.02 -5.42
C LEU A 570 46.61 7.84 -5.63
N LEU A 571 46.12 6.72 -6.16
CA LEU A 571 46.94 5.56 -6.50
C LEU A 571 47.96 5.90 -7.59
N ALA A 572 47.55 6.59 -8.65
CA ALA A 572 48.44 7.03 -9.72
C ALA A 572 49.51 8.01 -9.19
N GLY A 573 49.11 8.98 -8.35
CA GLY A 573 50.01 9.93 -7.71
C GLY A 573 51.02 9.25 -6.78
N THR A 574 50.56 8.27 -6.00
CA THR A 574 51.40 7.47 -5.10
C THR A 574 52.37 6.59 -5.90
N GLY A 575 51.89 5.90 -6.93
CA GLY A 575 52.72 5.11 -7.84
C GLY A 575 53.77 5.96 -8.54
N TYR A 576 53.39 7.16 -9.01
CA TYR A 576 54.33 8.13 -9.59
C TYR A 576 55.36 8.62 -8.56
N GLY A 577 54.94 8.89 -7.32
CA GLY A 577 55.80 9.26 -6.21
C GLY A 577 56.84 8.18 -5.89
N ILE A 578 56.40 6.92 -5.77
CA ILE A 578 57.27 5.76 -5.57
C ILE A 578 58.26 5.63 -6.73
N PHE A 579 57.78 5.70 -7.98
CA PHE A 579 58.64 5.64 -9.16
C PHE A 579 59.71 6.75 -9.16
N ARG A 580 59.33 7.98 -8.83
CA ARG A 580 60.25 9.13 -8.72
C ARG A 580 61.26 8.92 -7.59
N GLY A 581 60.83 8.39 -6.45
CA GLY A 581 61.69 8.07 -5.30
C GLY A 581 62.73 7.01 -5.63
N VAL A 582 62.30 5.88 -6.22
CA VAL A 582 63.19 4.80 -6.68
C VAL A 582 64.20 5.33 -7.71
N ARG A 583 63.74 6.13 -8.68
CA ARG A 583 64.62 6.73 -9.70
C ARG A 583 65.65 7.70 -9.09
N PHE A 584 65.26 8.49 -8.09
CA PHE A 584 66.17 9.40 -7.39
C PHE A 584 67.21 8.63 -6.57
N ALA A 585 66.79 7.60 -5.83
CA ALA A 585 67.69 6.74 -5.05
C ALA A 585 68.69 6.00 -5.95
N ALA A 586 68.23 5.42 -7.07
CA ALA A 586 69.09 4.76 -8.04
C ALA A 586 70.15 5.71 -8.63
N ARG A 587 69.78 6.96 -8.95
CA ARG A 587 70.73 7.98 -9.41
C ARG A 587 71.80 8.33 -8.38
N ARG A 588 71.48 8.27 -7.08
CA ARG A 588 72.42 8.54 -5.98
C ARG A 588 73.34 7.37 -5.64
N MET A 589 72.91 6.15 -5.95
CA MET A 589 73.69 4.93 -5.68
C MET A 589 74.65 4.57 -6.82
N PHE A 590 74.30 4.92 -8.06
CA PHE A 590 75.04 4.53 -9.27
C PHE A 590 75.62 5.69 -10.07
N GLY A 591 75.51 6.92 -9.57
CA GLY A 591 76.16 8.11 -10.11
C GLY A 591 76.88 8.84 -8.99
#